data_AF-A0A1E7NE73-F1
#
_entry.id   AF-A0A1E7NE73-F1
#
_cell.length_a   1.000
_cell.length_b   1.000
_cell.length_c   1.000
_cell.angle_alpha   90.00
_cell.angle_beta   90.00
_cell.angle_gamma   90.00
#
_symmetry.space_group_name_H-M   'P 1'
#
loop_
_entity.id
_entity.type
_entity.pdbx_description
1 polymer ?
#
loop_
_entity_poly.entity_id
_entity_poly.type
_entity_poly.pdbx_seq_one_letter_code
_entity_poly.pdbx_strand_id
1 'polypeptide(L)'
;MTSTQPLPRGISALIPNAHAQATPGELAAAQLLHLRSATVPVPVLAAAAALIAAQLEDPDPATREAAVAVHARLLAAIEDAEPGR
;
A
#
# COMPACT_ATOMS: atom_id res chain seq x y z
N MET A 1 -14.36 -47.85 -39.61
CA MET A 1 -13.03 -47.49 -39.11
C MET A 1 -12.91 -45.98 -39.23
N THR A 2 -13.09 -45.26 -38.12
CA THR A 2 -13.19 -43.79 -38.12
C THR A 2 -11.82 -43.23 -37.77
N SER A 3 -11.11 -42.69 -38.76
CA SER A 3 -9.78 -42.10 -38.58
C SER A 3 -9.87 -40.80 -37.78
N THR A 4 -9.38 -40.82 -36.54
CA THR A 4 -9.09 -39.61 -35.75
C THR A 4 -7.84 -38.94 -36.30
N GLN A 5 -8.00 -37.88 -37.08
CA GLN A 5 -6.89 -37.02 -37.48
C GLN A 5 -6.30 -36.30 -36.25
N PRO A 6 -4.97 -36.25 -36.07
CA PRO A 6 -4.35 -35.49 -34.98
C PRO A 6 -4.49 -33.99 -35.28
N LEU A 7 -5.00 -33.22 -34.31
CA LEU A 7 -5.02 -31.75 -34.42
C LEU A 7 -3.58 -31.22 -34.59
N PRO A 8 -3.35 -30.26 -35.50
CA PRO A 8 -2.02 -29.69 -35.70
C PRO A 8 -1.60 -28.89 -34.47
N ARG A 9 -0.48 -29.30 -33.85
CA ARG A 9 0.18 -28.63 -32.70
C ARG A 9 0.61 -27.16 -32.96
N GLY A 10 0.33 -26.61 -34.14
CA GLY A 10 0.74 -25.26 -34.54
C GLY A 10 -0.23 -24.14 -34.12
N ILE A 11 -1.51 -24.44 -33.90
CA ILE A 11 -2.51 -23.38 -33.65
C ILE A 11 -2.48 -22.88 -32.18
N SER A 12 -2.08 -23.74 -31.24
CA SER A 12 -1.89 -23.34 -29.83
C SER A 12 -0.72 -22.38 -29.62
N ALA A 13 0.24 -22.30 -30.55
CA ALA A 13 1.37 -21.37 -30.47
C ALA A 13 0.99 -19.93 -30.89
N LEU A 14 -0.18 -19.75 -31.52
CA LEU A 14 -0.69 -18.46 -31.98
C LEU A 14 -1.77 -17.88 -31.07
N ILE A 15 -2.16 -18.59 -30.02
CA ILE A 15 -2.96 -18.02 -28.95
C ILE A 15 -1.98 -17.13 -28.18
N PRO A 16 -2.09 -15.80 -28.22
CA PRO A 16 -1.31 -14.94 -27.35
C PRO A 16 -1.59 -15.45 -25.95
N ASN A 17 -0.59 -15.95 -25.24
CA ASN A 17 -0.73 -16.29 -23.83
C ASN A 17 -1.24 -15.02 -23.16
N ALA A 18 -2.55 -14.97 -22.88
CA ALA A 18 -3.27 -13.79 -22.39
C ALA A 18 -2.85 -13.39 -20.96
N HIS A 19 -1.80 -14.00 -20.45
CA HIS A 19 -1.15 -13.69 -19.20
C HIS A 19 0.37 -13.66 -19.45
N ALA A 20 0.85 -12.64 -20.16
CA ALA A 20 2.24 -12.25 -19.99
C ALA A 20 2.44 -12.03 -18.49
N GLN A 21 3.31 -12.82 -17.86
CA GLN A 21 3.60 -12.65 -16.44
C GLN A 21 4.06 -11.21 -16.22
N ALA A 22 3.43 -10.54 -15.25
CA ALA A 22 3.78 -9.17 -14.92
C ALA A 22 5.28 -9.09 -14.65
N THR A 23 5.94 -8.15 -15.30
CA THR A 23 7.35 -7.89 -15.05
C THR A 23 7.55 -7.48 -13.58
N PRO A 24 8.74 -7.68 -13.01
CA PRO A 24 9.03 -7.19 -11.66
C PRO A 24 8.74 -5.67 -11.50
N GLY A 25 8.94 -4.89 -12.57
CA GLY A 25 8.63 -3.45 -12.58
C GLY A 25 7.13 -3.15 -12.51
N GLU A 26 6.30 -3.91 -13.22
CA GLU A 26 4.84 -3.78 -13.18
C GLU A 26 4.28 -4.17 -11.80
N LEU A 27 4.82 -5.23 -11.19
CA LEU A 27 4.46 -5.62 -9.83
C LEU A 27 4.84 -4.53 -8.82
N ALA A 28 6.04 -3.96 -8.92
CA ALA A 28 6.46 -2.86 -8.05
C ALA A 28 5.56 -1.62 -8.22
N ALA A 29 5.24 -1.25 -9.46
CA ALA A 29 4.33 -0.13 -9.75
C ALA A 29 2.93 -0.36 -9.16
N ALA A 30 2.39 -1.57 -9.26
CA ALA A 30 1.11 -1.93 -8.65
C ALA A 30 1.14 -1.83 -7.12
N GLN A 31 2.24 -2.25 -6.47
CA GLN A 31 2.39 -2.09 -5.02
C GLN A 31 2.50 -0.63 -4.60
N LEU A 32 3.30 0.19 -5.31
CA LEU A 32 3.40 1.62 -5.05
C LEU A 32 2.05 2.35 -5.27
N LEU A 33 1.28 1.93 -6.27
CA LEU A 33 -0.08 2.38 -6.49
C LEU A 33 -0.98 2.04 -5.29
N HIS A 34 -0.89 0.81 -4.78
CA HIS A 34 -1.68 0.35 -3.63
C HIS A 34 -1.38 1.14 -2.34
N LEU A 35 -0.14 1.59 -2.15
CA LEU A 35 0.23 2.43 -1.00
C LEU A 35 -0.60 3.73 -0.91
N ARG A 36 -1.14 4.23 -2.03
CA ARG A 36 -1.99 5.43 -2.04
C ARG A 36 -3.33 5.23 -1.33
N SER A 37 -3.81 3.99 -1.23
CA SER A 37 -5.06 3.62 -0.57
C SER A 37 -4.84 2.78 0.69
N ALA A 38 -3.58 2.45 1.01
CA ALA A 38 -3.27 1.63 2.16
C ALA A 38 -3.51 2.42 3.44
N THR A 39 -4.48 1.98 4.23
CA THR A 39 -4.78 2.56 5.54
C THR A 39 -3.78 2.04 6.57
N VAL A 40 -3.14 2.96 7.30
CA VAL A 40 -2.33 2.60 8.47
C VAL A 40 -3.28 2.15 9.58
N PRO A 41 -3.07 0.99 10.24
CA PRO A 41 -3.92 0.56 11.33
C PRO A 41 -3.94 1.59 12.47
N VAL A 42 -5.14 1.90 12.99
CA VAL A 42 -5.33 2.86 14.10
C VAL A 42 -4.41 2.58 15.30
N PRO A 43 -4.19 1.32 15.75
CA PRO A 43 -3.26 1.06 16.86
C PRO A 43 -1.82 1.50 16.58
N VAL A 44 -1.38 1.47 15.32
CA VAL A 44 -0.04 1.93 14.92
C VAL A 44 0.04 3.46 14.98
N LEU A 45 -1.00 4.15 14.51
CA LEU A 45 -1.11 5.61 14.60
C LEU A 45 -1.12 6.08 16.06
N ALA A 46 -1.90 5.40 16.92
CA ALA A 46 -1.97 5.70 18.35
C ALA A 46 -0.62 5.48 19.07
N ALA A 47 0.09 4.40 18.74
CA ALA A 47 1.43 4.15 19.26
C ALA A 47 2.43 5.24 18.83
N ALA A 48 2.37 5.68 17.57
CA ALA A 48 3.20 6.78 17.07
C ALA A 48 2.87 8.09 17.80
N ALA A 49 1.59 8.40 18.03
CA ALA A 49 1.17 9.59 18.76
C ALA A 49 1.73 9.59 20.20
N ALA A 50 1.64 8.45 20.89
CA ALA A 50 2.19 8.28 22.23
C ALA A 50 3.72 8.48 22.28
N LEU A 51 4.44 8.02 21.24
CA LEU A 51 5.89 8.24 21.14
C LEU A 51 6.24 9.72 20.93
N ILE A 52 5.54 10.39 20.00
CA ILE A 52 5.78 11.82 19.71
C ILE A 52 5.39 12.72 20.88
N ALA A 53 4.42 12.33 21.71
CA ALA A 53 4.00 13.10 22.87
C ALA A 53 5.16 13.44 23.83
N ALA A 54 6.16 12.56 23.95
CA ALA A 54 7.35 12.80 24.76
C ALA A 54 8.21 13.99 24.27
N GLN A 55 8.10 14.35 22.98
CA GLN A 55 8.88 15.42 22.35
C GLN A 55 8.16 16.77 22.33
N LEU A 56 6.94 16.87 22.90
CA LEU A 56 6.17 18.12 22.92
C LEU A 56 6.76 19.19 23.85
N GLU A 57 7.61 18.79 24.78
CA GLU A 57 8.32 19.67 25.71
C GLU A 57 9.84 19.67 25.45
N ASP A 58 10.27 19.27 24.24
CA ASP A 58 11.68 19.22 23.89
C ASP A 58 12.33 20.63 24.04
N PRO A 59 13.52 20.73 24.66
CA PRO A 59 14.22 22.00 24.81
C PRO A 59 14.64 22.63 23.47
N ASP A 60 14.83 21.83 22.42
CA ASP A 60 15.08 22.35 21.08
C ASP A 60 13.76 22.85 20.44
N PRO A 61 13.66 24.15 20.13
CA PRO A 61 12.42 24.71 19.59
C PRO A 61 12.02 24.09 18.25
N ALA A 62 12.98 23.73 17.39
CA ALA A 62 12.69 23.13 16.10
C ALA A 62 12.09 21.73 16.26
N THR A 63 12.66 20.92 17.15
CA THR A 63 12.14 19.58 17.49
C THR A 63 10.75 19.68 18.10
N ARG A 64 10.51 20.62 19.01
CA ARG A 64 9.19 20.82 19.61
C ARG A 64 8.13 21.24 18.58
N GLU A 65 8.43 22.18 17.69
CA GLU A 65 7.52 22.59 16.62
C GLU A 65 7.17 21.43 15.69
N ALA A 66 8.18 20.64 15.30
CA ALA A 66 7.97 19.44 14.51
C ALA A 66 7.11 18.41 15.25
N ALA A 67 7.37 18.18 16.55
CA ALA A 67 6.59 17.26 17.37
C ALA A 67 5.12 17.69 17.47
N VAL A 68 4.84 18.97 17.70
CA VAL A 68 3.47 19.51 17.71
C VAL A 68 2.76 19.26 16.38
N ALA A 69 3.41 19.57 15.26
CA ALA A 69 2.84 19.39 13.93
C ALA A 69 2.55 17.91 13.63
N VAL A 70 3.48 17.01 13.94
CA VAL A 70 3.32 15.56 13.74
C VAL A 70 2.24 15.01 14.66
N HIS A 71 2.25 15.38 15.93
CA HIS A 71 1.25 14.92 16.90
C HIS A 71 -0.17 15.32 16.48
N ALA A 72 -0.38 16.57 16.07
CA ALA A 72 -1.67 17.02 15.54
C ALA A 72 -2.12 16.23 14.31
N ARG A 73 -1.18 15.94 13.39
CA ARG A 73 -1.49 15.17 12.18
C ARG A 73 -1.84 13.70 12.48
N LEU A 74 -1.19 13.10 13.47
CA LEU A 74 -1.49 11.74 13.92
C LEU A 74 -2.88 11.66 14.58
N LEU A 75 -3.24 12.64 15.43
CA LEU A 75 -4.57 12.69 16.02
C LEU A 75 -5.67 12.85 14.97
N ALA A 76 -5.48 13.76 14.01
CA ALA A 76 -6.43 13.91 12.90
C ALA A 76 -6.58 12.61 12.09
N ALA A 77 -5.47 11.91 11.81
CA ALA A 77 -5.52 10.63 11.10
C ALA A 77 -6.24 9.51 11.88
N ILE A 78 -6.18 9.54 13.21
CA ILE A 78 -6.93 8.61 14.08
C ILE A 78 -8.43 8.93 14.02
N GLU A 79 -8.80 10.22 14.12
CA GLU A 79 -10.18 10.67 14.02
C GLU A 79 -10.81 10.33 12.67
N ASP A 80 -10.08 10.53 11.57
CA ASP A 80 -10.52 10.21 10.20
C ASP A 80 -10.69 8.69 9.98
N ALA A 81 -10.00 7.87 10.77
CA ALA A 81 -10.04 6.41 10.67
C ALA A 81 -11.19 5.77 11.48
N GLU A 82 -11.89 6.54 12.33
CA GLU A 82 -13.08 6.03 13.03
C GLU A 82 -14.26 5.89 12.03
N PRO A 83 -14.78 4.67 11.82
CA PRO A 83 -15.86 4.47 10.87
C PRO A 83 -17.18 4.95 11.48
N GLY A 84 -17.70 6.12 11.04
CA GLY A 84 -19.06 6.53 11.41
C GLY A 84 -19.40 8.02 11.53
N ARG A 85 -18.78 8.92 10.76
CA ARG A 85 -19.38 10.25 10.50
C ARG A 85 -20.06 10.30 9.14
#